data_AF-A0A453SR38-F1
#
_entry.id   AF-A0A453SR38-F1
#
_cell.length_a   1.000
_cell.length_b   1.000
_cell.length_c   1.000
_cell.angle_alpha   90.00
_cell.angle_beta   90.00
_cell.angle_gamma   90.00
#
_symmetry.space_group_name_H-M   'P 1'
#
loop_
_entity.id
_entity.type
_entity.pdbx_description
1 polymer ?
#
loop_
_entity_poly.entity_id
_entity_poly.type
_entity_poly.pdbx_seq_one_letter_code
_entity_poly.pdbx_strand_id
1 'polypeptide(L)'
;RVCRFAVDGTAIRDFKNHEARGVSFPKSQPMRLYASLWNADDWATQGGRVKTDWSKAPFVASFRNFNADACVMSGGAQRCPAGTMEASAAGGSGSWWNQELSGMGYRRMRWVQRKFMIYNYCTDPKRVAQGVPAECKLR
;
A
#
# COMPACT_ATOMS: atom_id res chain seq x y z
N ARG A 1 11.47 -7.80 1.06
CA ARG A 1 10.74 -6.70 0.38
C ARG A 1 9.32 -6.68 0.90
N VAL A 2 8.82 -5.49 1.20
CA VAL A 2 7.48 -5.29 1.76
C VAL A 2 6.91 -4.01 1.17
N CYS A 3 5.63 -4.03 0.80
CA CYS A 3 4.85 -2.82 0.54
C CYS A 3 4.10 -2.48 1.83
N ARG A 4 4.32 -1.28 2.36
CA ARG A 4 3.71 -0.80 3.60
C ARG A 4 2.78 0.36 3.30
N PHE A 5 1.59 0.31 3.87
CA PHE A 5 0.62 1.40 3.86
C PHE A 5 0.52 1.94 5.29
N ALA A 6 0.62 3.26 5.45
CA ALA A 6 0.64 3.91 6.75
C ALA A 6 -0.17 5.21 6.74
N VAL A 7 -0.68 5.57 7.91
CA VAL A 7 -1.29 6.87 8.22
C VAL A 7 -0.56 7.41 9.43
N ASP A 8 0.01 8.61 9.33
CA ASP A 8 0.80 9.26 10.39
C ASP A 8 1.88 8.34 10.99
N GLY A 9 2.61 7.64 10.11
CA GLY A 9 3.64 6.66 10.49
C GLY A 9 3.11 5.34 11.10
N THR A 10 1.81 5.24 11.35
CA THR A 10 1.17 4.00 11.84
C THR A 10 0.84 3.08 10.67
N ALA A 11 1.48 1.92 10.62
CA ALA A 11 1.15 0.92 9.60
C ALA A 11 -0.30 0.42 9.76
N ILE A 12 -1.04 0.41 8.64
CA ILE A 12 -2.40 -0.12 8.55
C ILE A 12 -2.44 -1.43 7.75
N ARG A 13 -1.49 -1.61 6.83
CA ARG A 13 -1.32 -2.84 6.06
C ARG A 13 0.14 -3.03 5.68
N ASP A 14 0.58 -4.28 5.78
CA ASP A 14 1.80 -4.78 5.17
C ASP A 14 1.43 -5.81 4.09
N PHE A 15 2.20 -5.82 3.00
CA PHE A 15 2.13 -6.83 1.96
C PHE A 15 3.56 -7.30 1.70
N LYS A 16 3.88 -8.51 2.18
CA LYS A 16 5.23 -9.08 2.07
C LYS A 16 5.42 -9.71 0.69
N ASN A 17 6.65 -9.62 0.19
CA ASN A 17 7.02 -10.36 -1.00
C ASN A 17 7.07 -11.86 -0.68
N HIS A 18 6.13 -12.60 -1.27
CA HIS A 18 6.04 -14.05 -1.21
C HIS A 18 6.10 -14.67 -2.61
N GLU A 19 6.89 -14.09 -3.53
CA GLU A 19 7.11 -14.63 -4.89
C GLU A 19 7.62 -16.08 -4.84
N ALA A 20 8.51 -16.39 -3.89
CA ALA A 20 9.00 -17.76 -3.66
C ALA A 20 7.90 -18.77 -3.27
N ARG A 21 6.69 -18.27 -2.93
CA ARG A 21 5.50 -19.05 -2.60
C ARG A 21 4.36 -18.81 -3.60
N GLY A 22 4.68 -18.30 -4.79
CA GLY A 22 3.74 -18.13 -5.89
C GLY A 22 2.88 -16.87 -5.82
N VAL A 23 3.15 -15.92 -4.91
CA VAL A 23 2.42 -14.65 -4.81
C VAL A 23 3.14 -13.58 -5.61
N SER A 24 2.49 -13.05 -6.64
CA SER A 24 3.02 -11.93 -7.43
C SER A 24 3.30 -10.71 -6.56
N PHE A 25 4.42 -10.02 -6.82
CA PHE A 25 4.81 -8.83 -6.09
C PHE A 25 5.34 -7.73 -7.05
N PRO A 26 4.95 -6.45 -6.87
CA PRO A 26 5.42 -5.36 -7.73
C PRO A 26 6.89 -5.03 -7.45
N LYS A 27 7.80 -5.76 -8.11
CA LYS A 27 9.25 -5.65 -7.91
C LYS A 27 9.99 -5.03 -9.10
N SER A 28 9.55 -5.35 -10.32
CA SER A 28 10.35 -5.15 -11.53
C SER A 28 9.73 -4.17 -12.54
N GLN A 29 8.51 -3.70 -12.29
CA GLN A 29 7.83 -2.73 -13.14
C GLN A 29 7.90 -1.36 -12.47
N PRO A 30 8.57 -0.36 -13.07
CA PRO A 30 8.57 1.01 -12.56
C PRO A 30 7.15 1.56 -12.45
N MET A 31 6.89 2.36 -11.42
CA MET A 31 5.58 2.94 -11.15
C MET A 31 5.65 4.46 -11.16
N ARG A 32 4.49 5.10 -11.41
CA ARG A 32 4.29 6.54 -11.24
C ARG A 32 3.33 6.79 -10.08
N LEU A 33 3.47 7.93 -9.43
CA LEU A 33 2.54 8.40 -8.42
C LEU A 33 1.39 9.14 -9.10
N TYR A 34 0.16 8.87 -8.67
CA TYR A 34 -1.05 9.50 -9.17
C TYR A 34 -1.91 9.97 -8.00
N ALA A 35 -2.56 11.12 -8.16
CA ALA A 35 -3.61 11.61 -7.27
C ALA A 35 -4.74 12.17 -8.14
N SER A 36 -5.99 11.82 -7.80
CA SER A 36 -7.17 12.28 -8.53
C SER A 36 -8.35 12.44 -7.58
N LEU A 37 -9.27 13.34 -7.93
CA LEU A 37 -10.60 13.45 -7.35
C LEU A 37 -11.61 13.23 -8.48
N TRP A 38 -12.48 12.25 -8.33
CA TRP A 38 -13.44 11.86 -9.37
C TRP A 38 -14.69 11.20 -8.78
N ASN A 39 -15.78 11.18 -9.54
CA ASN A 39 -17.04 10.56 -9.13
C ASN A 39 -17.03 9.03 -9.37
N ALA A 40 -17.36 8.25 -8.35
CA ALA A 40 -17.40 6.79 -8.39
C ALA A 40 -18.71 6.23 -7.79
N ASP A 41 -19.84 6.83 -8.19
CA ASP A 41 -21.20 6.54 -7.70
C ASP A 41 -21.58 5.06 -7.72
N ASP A 42 -21.01 4.26 -8.61
CA ASP A 42 -21.37 2.84 -8.74
C ASP A 42 -20.88 1.97 -7.57
N TRP A 43 -19.92 2.44 -6.78
CA TRP A 43 -19.34 1.62 -5.71
C TRP A 43 -18.82 2.36 -4.47
N ALA A 44 -18.53 3.66 -4.54
CA ALA A 44 -17.75 4.36 -3.50
C ALA A 44 -18.43 4.41 -2.13
N THR A 45 -19.71 4.80 -2.05
CA THR A 45 -20.41 5.01 -0.78
C THR A 45 -21.49 3.96 -0.56
N GLN A 46 -21.37 3.20 0.54
CA GLN A 46 -22.24 2.07 0.87
C GLN A 46 -22.41 1.06 -0.28
N GLY A 47 -21.33 0.78 -1.02
CA GLY A 47 -21.37 -0.11 -2.18
C GLY A 47 -22.18 0.45 -3.35
N GLY A 48 -22.23 1.78 -3.51
CA GLY A 48 -22.90 2.47 -4.61
C GLY A 48 -24.36 2.85 -4.34
N ARG A 49 -24.87 2.61 -3.14
CA ARG A 49 -26.25 2.95 -2.75
C ARG A 49 -26.48 4.45 -2.57
N VAL A 50 -25.48 5.17 -2.06
CA VAL A 50 -25.55 6.62 -1.86
C VAL A 50 -24.83 7.28 -3.03
N LYS A 51 -25.54 8.14 -3.75
CA LYS A 51 -25.05 8.87 -4.93
C LYS A 51 -24.58 10.27 -4.57
N THR A 52 -23.72 10.83 -5.39
CA THR A 52 -23.19 12.18 -5.24
C THR A 52 -24.30 13.21 -5.34
N ASP A 53 -24.48 14.00 -4.28
CA ASP A 53 -25.35 15.18 -4.31
C ASP A 53 -24.58 16.37 -4.91
N TRP A 54 -24.74 16.56 -6.22
CA TRP A 54 -24.06 17.62 -6.97
C TRP A 54 -24.48 19.04 -6.55
N SER A 55 -25.57 19.21 -5.80
CA SER A 55 -25.92 20.51 -5.20
C SER A 55 -24.91 20.96 -4.13
N LYS A 56 -24.06 20.04 -3.64
CA LYS A 56 -22.98 20.31 -2.67
C LYS A 56 -21.64 20.65 -3.32
N ALA A 57 -21.58 20.74 -4.64
CA ALA A 57 -20.37 21.14 -5.34
C ALA A 57 -19.95 22.60 -4.99
N PRO A 58 -18.65 22.93 -5.04
CA PRO A 58 -17.53 22.08 -5.47
C PRO A 58 -17.01 21.13 -4.39
N PHE A 59 -16.64 19.92 -4.80
CA PHE A 59 -15.90 18.98 -3.97
C PHE A 59 -14.40 19.29 -4.08
N VAL A 60 -13.73 19.58 -2.96
CA VAL A 60 -12.34 20.04 -2.95
C VAL A 60 -11.47 19.09 -2.12
N ALA A 61 -10.41 18.57 -2.73
CA ALA A 61 -9.35 17.83 -2.05
C ALA A 61 -8.05 18.65 -2.10
N SER A 62 -7.42 18.86 -0.95
CA SER A 62 -6.17 19.63 -0.84
C SER A 62 -5.02 18.70 -0.49
N PHE A 63 -3.92 18.81 -1.25
CA PHE A 63 -2.70 18.03 -1.05
C PHE A 63 -1.52 18.98 -0.83
N ARG A 64 -0.63 18.62 0.09
CA ARG A 64 0.59 19.39 0.40
C ARG A 64 1.72 18.42 0.71
N ASN A 65 2.95 18.95 0.77
CA ASN A 65 4.15 18.20 1.13
C ASN A 65 4.39 16.98 0.21
N PHE A 66 4.31 17.20 -1.11
CA PHE A 66 4.67 16.17 -2.09
C PHE A 66 6.14 15.80 -1.93
N ASN A 67 6.39 14.66 -1.29
CA ASN A 67 7.73 14.13 -1.07
C ASN A 67 7.79 12.71 -1.61
N ALA A 68 8.76 12.46 -2.49
CA ALA A 68 9.04 11.16 -3.04
C ALA A 68 10.53 10.87 -2.87
N ASP A 69 10.89 10.25 -1.75
CA ASP A 69 12.18 9.59 -1.60
C ASP A 69 12.08 8.23 -2.30
N ALA A 70 12.50 8.20 -3.56
CA ALA A 70 12.37 7.05 -4.42
C ALA A 70 13.57 6.93 -5.35
N CYS A 71 13.88 5.69 -5.72
CA CYS A 71 14.74 5.41 -6.84
C CYS A 71 14.00 5.75 -8.15
N VAL A 72 14.41 6.87 -8.78
CA VAL A 72 13.85 7.31 -10.05
C VAL A 72 14.57 6.60 -11.20
N MET A 73 13.81 5.90 -12.02
CA MET A 73 14.31 5.19 -13.19
C MET A 73 14.48 6.17 -14.35
N SER A 74 15.70 6.40 -14.81
CA SER A 74 16.01 7.22 -15.99
C SER A 74 16.53 6.35 -17.14
N GLY A 75 16.41 6.83 -18.39
CA GLY A 75 17.05 6.22 -19.56
C GLY A 75 16.61 4.80 -19.91
N GLY A 76 15.40 4.37 -19.54
CA GLY A 76 14.92 3.00 -19.81
C GLY A 76 15.52 1.92 -18.90
N ALA A 77 16.21 2.32 -17.82
CA ALA A 77 16.71 1.38 -16.82
C ALA A 77 15.55 0.52 -16.27
N GLN A 78 15.79 -0.78 -16.09
CA GLN A 78 14.84 -1.74 -15.49
C GLN A 78 15.14 -2.05 -14.02
N ARG A 79 16.28 -1.58 -13.52
CA ARG A 79 16.68 -1.71 -12.12
C ARG A 79 17.15 -0.38 -11.58
N CYS A 80 16.94 -0.19 -10.29
CA CYS A 80 17.48 0.94 -9.58
C CYS A 80 19.00 1.01 -9.73
N PRO A 81 19.56 2.15 -10.15
CA PRO A 81 21.00 2.30 -10.19
C PRO A 81 21.60 2.08 -8.79
N ALA A 82 22.77 1.44 -8.74
CA ALA A 82 23.50 1.30 -7.49
C ALA A 82 23.87 2.70 -6.96
N GLY A 83 23.62 2.97 -5.68
CA GLY A 83 23.97 4.25 -5.05
C GLY A 83 22.98 5.40 -5.21
N THR A 84 21.88 5.25 -5.96
CA THR A 84 20.84 6.32 -6.08
C THR A 84 19.80 6.30 -4.95
N MET A 85 20.05 5.52 -3.90
CA MET A 85 19.25 5.54 -2.68
C MET A 85 20.23 5.77 -1.53
N GLU A 86 20.26 6.98 -0.99
CA GLU A 86 21.28 7.54 -0.10
C GLU A 86 21.24 6.97 1.35
N ALA A 87 21.01 5.67 1.50
CA ALA A 87 20.99 5.02 2.82
C ALA A 87 21.60 3.61 2.85
N SER A 88 22.39 3.20 1.85
CA SER A 88 22.99 1.84 1.87
C SER A 88 24.48 1.74 1.59
N ALA A 89 25.25 2.84 1.65
CA ALA A 89 26.70 2.78 1.44
C ALA A 89 27.57 3.16 2.65
N ALA A 90 26.99 3.54 3.80
CA ALA A 90 27.77 3.80 5.01
C ALA A 90 27.05 3.24 6.25
N GLY A 91 27.48 2.05 6.72
CA GLY A 91 27.21 1.59 8.08
C GLY A 91 25.93 0.78 8.29
N GLY A 92 25.98 -0.52 7.99
CA GLY A 92 25.48 -1.57 8.91
C GLY A 92 23.99 -1.72 9.20
N SER A 93 23.06 -0.92 8.65
CA SER A 93 21.62 -1.16 8.81
C SER A 93 20.90 -1.14 7.46
N GLY A 94 20.00 -2.10 7.25
CA GLY A 94 19.27 -2.24 5.99
C GLY A 94 18.52 -0.96 5.62
N SER A 95 18.55 -0.64 4.33
CA SER A 95 17.85 0.49 3.74
C SER A 95 16.42 0.73 4.27
N TRP A 96 16.07 1.99 4.59
CA TRP A 96 14.78 2.36 5.21
C TRP A 96 13.53 1.76 4.53
N TRP A 97 13.58 1.59 3.20
CA TRP A 97 12.47 1.08 2.37
C TRP A 97 12.26 -0.44 2.42
N ASN A 98 13.18 -1.21 3.01
CA ASN A 98 13.11 -2.67 3.04
C ASN A 98 13.19 -3.24 4.47
N GLN A 99 12.76 -2.45 5.46
CA GLN A 99 12.73 -2.87 6.86
C GLN A 99 11.40 -3.54 7.21
N GLU A 100 11.45 -4.63 7.96
CA GLU A 100 10.24 -5.21 8.55
C GLU A 100 9.71 -4.33 9.69
N LEU A 101 8.41 -4.47 10.01
CA LEU A 101 7.87 -3.84 11.21
C LEU A 101 8.49 -4.50 12.45
N SER A 102 8.78 -3.69 13.46
CA SER A 102 9.11 -4.22 14.78
C SER A 102 7.92 -4.99 15.37
N GLY A 103 8.17 -5.82 16.38
CA GLY A 103 7.09 -6.53 17.09
C GLY A 103 6.02 -5.58 17.64
N MET A 104 6.43 -4.39 18.12
CA MET A 104 5.50 -3.32 18.53
C MET A 104 4.74 -2.73 17.34
N GLY A 105 5.41 -2.50 16.21
CA GLY A 105 4.77 -2.04 14.97
C GLY A 105 3.65 -2.98 14.50
N TYR A 106 3.90 -4.30 14.52
CA TYR A 106 2.88 -5.30 14.22
C TYR A 106 1.73 -5.31 15.23
N ARG A 107 2.01 -5.15 16.54
CA ARG A 107 0.95 -5.05 17.56
C ARG A 107 0.05 -3.84 17.32
N ARG A 108 0.64 -2.68 17.00
CA ARG A 108 -0.11 -1.45 16.69
C ARG A 108 -0.94 -1.60 15.42
N MET A 109 -0.37 -2.16 14.35
CA MET A 109 -1.12 -2.45 13.12
C MET A 109 -2.29 -3.40 13.37
N ARG A 110 -2.09 -4.48 14.13
CA ARG A 110 -3.18 -5.41 14.49
C ARG A 110 -4.25 -4.75 15.33
N TRP A 111 -3.89 -3.83 16.24
CA TRP A 111 -4.87 -3.06 16.98
C TRP A 111 -5.72 -2.17 16.06
N VAL A 112 -5.09 -1.48 15.10
CA VAL A 112 -5.80 -0.68 14.09
C VAL A 112 -6.73 -1.57 13.27
N GLN A 113 -6.24 -2.70 12.77
CA GLN A 113 -7.05 -3.64 12.01
C GLN A 113 -8.23 -4.18 12.81
N ARG A 114 -8.05 -4.51 14.09
CA ARG A 114 -9.14 -5.00 14.96
C ARG A 114 -10.20 -3.95 15.27
N LYS A 115 -9.84 -2.67 15.29
CA LYS A 115 -10.73 -1.58 15.75
C LYS A 115 -11.38 -0.80 14.62
N PHE A 116 -10.71 -0.68 13.47
CA PHE A 116 -11.11 0.24 12.40
C PHE A 116 -11.28 -0.43 11.03
N MET A 117 -10.84 -1.69 10.84
CA MET A 117 -10.99 -2.36 9.55
C MET A 117 -12.42 -2.85 9.37
N ILE A 118 -13.15 -2.25 8.43
CA ILE A 118 -14.53 -2.62 8.10
C ILE A 118 -14.61 -3.66 6.96
N TYR A 119 -13.52 -3.88 6.24
CA TYR A 119 -13.46 -4.81 5.11
C TYR A 119 -12.08 -5.44 4.97
N ASN A 120 -12.02 -6.73 4.67
CA ASN A 120 -10.80 -7.46 4.37
C ASN A 120 -11.09 -8.59 3.38
N TYR A 121 -10.49 -8.53 2.20
CA TYR A 121 -10.68 -9.53 1.14
C TYR A 121 -10.25 -10.95 1.55
N CYS A 122 -9.26 -11.08 2.43
CA CYS A 122 -8.80 -12.38 2.94
C CYS A 122 -9.87 -13.13 3.75
N THR A 123 -10.83 -12.40 4.31
CA THR A 123 -11.87 -12.95 5.20
C THR A 123 -13.28 -12.71 4.66
N ASP A 124 -13.41 -12.31 3.39
CA ASP A 124 -14.70 -12.10 2.72
C ASP A 124 -15.20 -13.45 2.16
N PRO A 125 -16.24 -14.07 2.77
CA PRO A 125 -16.67 -15.41 2.39
C PRO A 125 -17.08 -15.53 0.92
N LYS A 126 -17.63 -14.46 0.34
CA LYS A 126 -18.07 -14.46 -1.06
C LYS A 126 -16.87 -14.49 -2.01
N ARG A 127 -15.78 -13.80 -1.66
CA ARG A 127 -14.55 -13.77 -2.48
C ARG A 127 -13.72 -15.03 -2.30
N VAL A 128 -13.62 -15.54 -1.09
CA VAL A 128 -12.75 -16.71 -0.80
C VAL A 128 -13.46 -18.06 -1.00
N ALA A 129 -14.70 -18.05 -1.49
CA ALA A 129 -15.47 -19.27 -1.76
C ALA A 129 -14.71 -20.27 -2.66
N GLN A 130 -13.89 -19.77 -3.59
CA GLN A 130 -13.09 -20.58 -4.51
C GLN A 130 -11.66 -20.84 -4.00
N GLY A 131 -11.34 -20.37 -2.79
CA GLY A 131 -10.02 -20.48 -2.18
C GLY A 131 -9.55 -19.15 -1.58
N VAL A 132 -8.87 -19.25 -0.45
CA VAL A 132 -8.22 -18.10 0.18
C VAL A 132 -6.94 -17.77 -0.58
N PRO A 133 -6.72 -16.50 -1.00
CA PRO A 133 -5.49 -16.08 -1.66
C PRO A 133 -4.25 -16.50 -0.86
N ALA A 134 -3.20 -16.95 -1.56
CA ALA A 134 -2.06 -17.60 -0.92
C ALA A 134 -1.42 -16.70 0.14
N GLU A 135 -1.24 -15.42 -0.16
CA GLU A 135 -0.65 -14.42 0.73
C GLU A 135 -1.41 -14.23 2.05
N CYS A 136 -2.72 -14.45 2.06
CA CYS A 136 -3.55 -14.33 3.25
C CYS A 136 -3.23 -15.42 4.28
N LYS A 137 -2.78 -16.60 3.80
CA LYS A 137 -2.37 -17.73 4.66
C LYS A 137 -0.94 -17.59 5.19
N LEU A 138 -0.16 -16.65 4.64
CA LEU A 138 1.26 -16.45 4.99
C LEU A 138 1.44 -15.34 6.04
N ARG A 139 0.33 -14.79 6.50
CA ARG A 139 0.25 -13.61 7.35
C ARG A 139 0.30 -13.95 8.84
#